data_AF-A0A5P9JZY0-F1
#
_entry.id   AF-A0A5P9JZY0-F1
#
_cell.length_a   1.000
_cell.length_b   1.000
_cell.length_c   1.000
_cell.angle_alpha   90.00
_cell.angle_beta   90.00
_cell.angle_gamma   90.00
#
_symmetry.space_group_name_H-M   'P 1'
#
loop_
_entity.id
_entity.type
_entity.pdbx_description
1 polymer ?
#
loop_
_entity_poly.entity_id
_entity_poly.type
_entity_poly.pdbx_seq_one_letter_code
_entity_poly.pdbx_strand_id
1 'polypeptide(L)'
;MSAYNLFRNTGSEGLSCAVPEERSVPRFVTAPQWEFAGRVDGRRQKPLGFDEKAAATGVRFNGFYLFASFQERARGAHGTP
;
A
#
# COMPACT_ATOMS: atom_id res chain seq x y z
N MET A 1 -17.81 2.68 6.43
CA MET A 1 -16.43 2.18 6.59
C MET A 1 -15.76 2.32 5.24
N SER A 2 -14.82 3.25 5.09
CA SER A 2 -14.19 3.50 3.80
C SER A 2 -13.25 2.36 3.44
N ALA A 3 -13.31 1.94 2.19
CA ALA A 3 -12.46 0.91 1.65
C ALA A 3 -11.26 1.51 0.93
N TYR A 4 -10.09 0.92 1.16
CA TYR A 4 -8.84 1.39 0.59
C TYR A 4 -8.17 0.29 -0.21
N ASN A 5 -7.91 0.56 -1.48
CA ASN A 5 -7.06 -0.23 -2.34
C ASN A 5 -5.60 -0.02 -1.95
N LEU A 6 -4.90 -1.11 -1.66
CA LEU A 6 -3.48 -1.12 -1.36
C LEU A 6 -2.69 -1.49 -2.60
N PHE A 7 -1.74 -0.62 -2.92
CA PHE A 7 -0.70 -0.86 -3.90
C PHE A 7 0.61 -1.00 -3.16
N ARG A 8 1.35 -2.07 -3.40
CA ARG A 8 2.67 -2.28 -2.85
C ARG A 8 3.71 -2.01 -3.91
N ASN A 9 4.76 -1.30 -3.54
CA ASN A 9 5.92 -1.12 -4.38
C ASN A 9 6.79 -2.39 -4.32
N THR A 10 7.11 -2.95 -5.48
CA THR A 10 7.98 -4.12 -5.64
C THR A 10 9.47 -3.77 -5.56
N GLY A 11 9.80 -2.48 -5.46
CA GLY A 11 11.14 -1.99 -5.25
C GLY A 11 11.71 -2.30 -3.86
N SER A 12 12.93 -1.82 -3.65
CA SER A 12 13.75 -2.19 -2.49
C SER A 12 13.27 -1.66 -1.15
N GLU A 13 12.39 -0.65 -1.14
CA GLU A 13 12.01 0.09 0.07
C GLU A 13 10.79 -0.49 0.81
N GLY A 14 10.04 -1.42 0.19
CA GLY A 14 8.85 -1.99 0.85
C GLY A 14 7.74 -0.97 1.10
N LEU A 15 7.60 0.01 0.22
CA LEU A 15 6.57 1.03 0.32
C LEU A 15 5.19 0.47 -0.06
N SER A 16 4.16 0.95 0.63
CA SER A 16 2.76 0.67 0.32
C SER A 16 1.98 1.97 0.22
N CYS A 17 0.99 2.00 -0.66
CA CYS A 17 0.11 3.12 -0.90
C CYS A 17 -1.34 2.67 -0.76
N ALA A 18 -2.08 3.33 0.12
CA ALA A 18 -3.51 3.15 0.30
C ALA A 18 -4.27 4.25 -0.44
N VAL A 19 -5.18 3.84 -1.31
CA VAL A 19 -6.01 4.73 -2.13
C VAL A 19 -7.48 4.40 -1.84
N PRO A 20 -8.34 5.36 -1.51
CA PRO A 20 -9.76 5.10 -1.32
C PRO A 20 -10.38 4.67 -2.65
N GLU A 21 -11.28 3.69 -2.63
CA GLU A 21 -12.05 3.34 -3.84
C GLU A 21 -12.91 4.49 -4.35
N GLU A 22 -13.32 5.39 -3.46
CA GLU A 22 -14.13 6.57 -3.78
C GLU A 22 -13.32 7.68 -4.50
N ARG A 23 -11.99 7.50 -4.65
CA ARG A 23 -11.11 8.47 -5.33
C ARG A 23 -10.34 7.85 -6.48
N SER A 24 -9.92 8.70 -7.41
CA SER A 24 -9.09 8.31 -8.54
C SER A 24 -7.74 7.78 -8.09
N VAL A 25 -7.34 6.64 -8.66
CA VAL A 25 -6.03 6.03 -8.40
C VAL A 25 -4.91 6.91 -8.98
N PRO A 26 -3.91 7.30 -8.18
CA PRO A 26 -2.79 8.08 -8.67
C PRO A 26 -2.00 7.33 -9.75
N ARG A 27 -1.58 8.05 -10.80
CA ARG A 27 -0.83 7.44 -11.92
C ARG A 27 0.55 6.89 -11.53
N PHE A 28 1.11 7.30 -10.39
CA PHE A 28 2.38 6.76 -9.91
C PHE A 28 2.24 5.32 -9.38
N VAL A 29 1.09 4.95 -8.80
CA VAL A 29 0.83 3.57 -8.35
C VAL A 29 0.38 2.64 -9.48
N THR A 30 0.13 3.19 -10.67
CA THR A 30 -0.07 2.39 -11.90
C THR A 30 1.25 2.13 -12.64
N ALA A 31 2.38 2.58 -12.10
CA ALA A 31 3.69 2.29 -12.67
C ALA A 31 4.05 0.80 -12.46
N PRO A 32 4.91 0.21 -13.31
CA PRO A 32 5.22 -1.23 -13.28
C PRO A 32 5.82 -1.72 -11.96
N GLN A 33 6.43 -0.81 -11.20
CA GLN A 33 7.02 -1.04 -9.88
C GLN A 33 5.98 -1.11 -8.74
N TRP A 34 4.70 -0.95 -9.05
CA TRP A 34 3.61 -1.03 -8.08
C TRP A 34 2.62 -2.13 -8.48
N GLU A 35 2.26 -2.94 -7.51
CA GLU A 35 1.32 -4.05 -7.68
C GLU A 35 0.16 -3.89 -6.70
N PHE A 36 -1.03 -4.29 -7.13
CA PHE A 36 -2.19 -4.31 -6.25
C PHE A 36 -2.03 -5.42 -5.19
N ALA A 37 -1.80 -5.02 -3.95
CA ALA A 37 -1.59 -5.92 -2.82
C ALA A 37 -2.90 -6.33 -2.12
N GLY A 38 -4.03 -5.79 -2.56
CA GLY A 38 -5.35 -6.09 -2.03
C GLY A 38 -6.07 -4.84 -1.55
N ARG A 39 -7.06 -5.03 -0.68
CA ARG A 39 -7.92 -3.97 -0.17
C ARG A 39 -8.02 -4.06 1.35
N VAL A 40 -7.92 -2.92 2.03
CA VAL A 40 -8.31 -2.78 3.43
C VAL A 40 -9.78 -2.38 3.45
N ASP A 41 -10.58 -3.24 4.03
CA ASP A 41 -11.91 -2.91 4.51
C ASP A 41 -11.92 -3.10 6.03
N GLY A 42 -12.96 -2.62 6.71
CA GLY A 42 -13.07 -2.77 8.16
C GLY A 42 -13.22 -4.22 8.66
N ARG A 43 -13.16 -5.22 7.77
CA ARG A 43 -13.19 -6.65 8.10
C ARG A 43 -11.82 -7.33 7.90
N ARG A 44 -10.92 -6.79 7.07
CA ARG A 44 -9.58 -7.33 6.83
C ARG A 44 -8.55 -6.83 7.82
N GLN A 45 -7.56 -7.68 8.12
CA GLN A 45 -6.39 -7.27 8.90
C GLN A 45 -5.65 -6.14 8.19
N LYS A 46 -5.35 -5.08 8.94
CA LYS A 46 -4.57 -3.94 8.48
C LYS A 46 -3.11 -4.40 8.29
N PRO A 47 -2.45 -4.01 7.19
CA PRO A 47 -1.03 -4.29 7.01
C PRO A 47 -0.20 -3.72 8.16
N LEU A 48 0.91 -4.37 8.50
CA LEU A 48 1.88 -3.79 9.44
C LEU A 48 2.34 -2.42 8.93
N GLY A 49 2.24 -1.39 9.78
CA GLY A 49 2.55 0.00 9.44
C GLY A 49 1.37 0.81 8.89
N PHE A 50 0.18 0.21 8.70
CA PHE A 50 -1.01 0.95 8.30
C PHE A 50 -1.66 1.67 9.50
N ASP A 51 -1.53 3.00 9.52
CA ASP A 51 -2.23 3.86 10.47
C ASP A 51 -3.49 4.44 9.82
N GLU A 52 -4.66 4.12 10.38
CA GLU A 52 -5.94 4.55 9.84
C GLU A 52 -6.18 6.06 9.99
N LYS A 53 -5.68 6.69 11.06
CA LYS A 53 -5.79 8.14 11.26
C LYS A 53 -4.89 8.88 10.27
N ALA A 54 -3.68 8.38 10.08
CA ALA A 54 -2.77 8.92 9.08
C ALA A 54 -3.31 8.69 7.66
N ALA A 55 -3.94 7.54 7.39
CA ALA A 55 -4.60 7.27 6.13
C ALA A 55 -5.77 8.21 5.86
N ALA A 56 -6.68 8.40 6.83
CA ALA A 56 -7.78 9.34 6.72
C ALA A 56 -7.29 10.78 6.47
N THR A 57 -6.21 11.17 7.14
CA THR A 57 -5.59 12.49 6.98
C THR A 57 -4.94 12.63 5.60
N GLY A 58 -4.06 11.69 5.23
CA GLY A 58 -3.35 11.70 3.95
C GLY A 58 -4.30 11.68 2.76
N VAL A 59 -5.35 10.85 2.82
CA VAL A 59 -6.41 10.83 1.81
C VAL A 59 -7.17 12.15 1.74
N ARG A 60 -7.46 12.78 2.88
CA ARG A 60 -8.16 14.06 2.91
C ARG A 60 -7.35 15.19 2.26
N PHE A 61 -6.03 15.20 2.45
CA PHE A 61 -5.15 16.25 1.94
C PHE A 61 -4.59 15.97 0.55
N ASN A 62 -4.15 14.74 0.28
CA ASN A 62 -3.45 14.33 -0.94
C ASN A 62 -4.27 13.40 -1.86
N GLY A 63 -5.37 12.84 -1.36
CA GLY A 63 -6.16 11.84 -2.09
C GLY A 63 -5.65 10.40 -1.96
N PHE A 64 -4.47 10.20 -1.37
CA PHE A 64 -3.86 8.90 -1.12
C PHE A 64 -3.03 8.94 0.17
N TYR A 65 -2.67 7.76 0.68
CA TYR A 65 -1.80 7.60 1.84
C TYR A 65 -0.62 6.69 1.49
N LEU A 66 0.61 7.10 1.79
CA LEU A 66 1.82 6.34 1.49
C LEU A 66 2.57 6.05 2.80
N PHE A 67 2.94 4.80 3.00
CA PHE A 67 3.58 4.34 4.23
C PHE A 67 4.57 3.21 3.92
N ALA A 68 5.62 3.09 4.73
CA ALA A 68 6.51 1.95 4.68
C ALA A 68 5.82 0.74 5.32
N SER A 69 5.56 -0.30 4.52
CA SER A 69 5.03 -1.56 5.03
C SER A 69 6.17 -2.55 5.18
N PHE A 70 6.53 -2.87 6.42
CA PHE A 70 7.48 -3.94 6.71
C PHE A 70 6.76 -5.28 6.58
N GLN A 71 6.50 -5.69 5.36
CA GLN A 71 6.25 -7.09 5.06
C GLN A 71 7.63 -7.73 5.07
N GLU A 72 7.85 -8.72 5.94
CA GLU A 72 9.04 -9.56 5.90
C GLU A 72 9.24 -9.95 4.43
N ARG A 73 10.31 -9.46 3.81
CA ARG A 73 10.68 -10.00 2.50
C ARG A 73 10.85 -11.47 2.78
N ALA A 74 9.98 -12.31 2.22
CA ALA A 74 10.38 -13.65 1.86
C ALA A 74 11.64 -13.43 1.02
N ARG A 75 12.80 -13.63 1.64
CA ARG A 75 14.10 -13.57 0.99
C ARG A 75 14.05 -14.66 -0.07
N GLY A 76 13.59 -14.31 -1.26
CA GLY A 76 13.74 -15.15 -2.44
C GLY A 76 15.23 -15.27 -2.71
N ALA A 77 15.78 -16.42 -2.32
CA ALA A 77 16.94 -17.08 -2.91
C ALA A 77 18.05 -16.15 -3.42
N HIS A 78 18.97 -15.77 -2.54
CA HIS A 78 20.30 -15.34 -2.99
C HIS A 78 21.24 -16.55 -2.97
N GLY A 79 21.53 -17.09 -4.16
CA GLY A 79 22.75 -17.84 -4.43
C GLY A 79 22.58 -19.33 -4.79
N THR A 80 22.58 -19.62 -6.08
CA THR A 80 23.18 -20.84 -6.63
C THR A 80 24.02 -20.39 -7.84
N PRO A 81 25.27 -20.82 -7.91
CA PRO A 81 25.63 -21.89 -8.84
C PRO A 81 26.26 -23.10 -8.16
#